data_AF-A0A093ZGD9-F1
#
_entry.id   AF-A0A093ZGD9-F1
#
_cell.length_a   1.000
_cell.length_b   1.000
_cell.length_c   1.000
_cell.angle_alpha   90.00
_cell.angle_beta   90.00
_cell.angle_gamma   90.00
#
_symmetry.space_group_name_H-M   'P 1'
#
loop_
_entity.id
_entity.type
_entity.pdbx_description
1 polymer ?
#
loop_
_entity_poly.entity_id
_entity_poly.type
_entity_poly.pdbx_seq_one_letter_code
_entity_poly.pdbx_strand_id
1 'polypeptide(L)'
;MQHLSGDSLATLVDFLTTAIMRFPPPEVQASWPKPNYVDPERRGHASVIVQSILVFLATLIVFIRLYARLFMTKAGLGLDDILIFISWIFVMGLTASVIMAIKQYGWDIHIWDLPPADRVMSRKIAWVSMILYITTAQLTKASILIFYLRILVATTDIIITKVTLAIVGAYYAAAFLLLFLQCR
;
A
#
# COMPACT_ATOMS: atom_id res chain seq x y z
N MET A 1 -29.25 -38.53 12.44
CA MET A 1 -28.84 -37.12 12.49
C MET A 1 -27.33 -37.01 12.70
N GLN A 2 -26.52 -37.28 11.67
CA GLN A 2 -25.05 -37.12 11.79
C GLN A 2 -24.32 -36.91 10.45
N HIS A 3 -25.04 -36.81 9.31
CA HIS A 3 -24.41 -36.85 7.99
C HIS A 3 -24.27 -35.49 7.28
N LEU A 4 -24.68 -34.37 7.91
CA LEU A 4 -24.73 -33.04 7.27
C LEU A 4 -23.67 -32.05 7.77
N SER A 5 -22.78 -32.42 8.71
CA SER A 5 -21.74 -31.53 9.23
C SER A 5 -20.45 -31.52 8.42
N GLY A 6 -20.17 -32.60 7.67
CA GLY A 6 -18.95 -32.73 6.86
C GLY A 6 -18.96 -31.84 5.61
N ASP A 7 -20.08 -31.79 4.89
CA ASP A 7 -20.21 -31.06 3.62
C ASP A 7 -20.21 -29.53 3.83
N SER A 8 -20.73 -29.05 4.96
CA SER A 8 -20.73 -27.61 5.32
C SER A 8 -19.33 -27.11 5.67
N LEU A 9 -18.51 -27.93 6.35
CA LEU A 9 -17.12 -27.60 6.62
C LEU A 9 -16.26 -27.70 5.35
N ALA A 10 -16.48 -28.69 4.49
CA ALA A 10 -15.80 -28.78 3.21
C ALA A 10 -16.13 -27.59 2.30
N THR A 11 -17.41 -27.20 2.19
CA THR A 11 -17.81 -26.01 1.42
C THR A 11 -17.38 -24.69 2.06
N LEU A 12 -17.30 -24.60 3.39
CA LEU A 12 -16.70 -23.42 4.04
C LEU A 12 -15.18 -23.39 3.87
N VAL A 13 -14.48 -24.52 3.90
CA VAL A 13 -13.04 -24.59 3.61
C VAL A 13 -12.79 -24.29 2.15
N ASP A 14 -13.63 -24.76 1.24
CA ASP A 14 -13.57 -24.49 -0.20
C ASP A 14 -13.95 -23.03 -0.50
N PHE A 15 -14.96 -22.48 0.17
CA PHE A 15 -15.30 -21.05 0.11
C PHE A 15 -14.20 -20.19 0.73
N LEU A 16 -13.56 -20.61 1.82
CA LEU A 16 -12.45 -19.90 2.43
C LEU A 16 -11.19 -20.02 1.58
N THR A 17 -10.89 -21.17 0.98
CA THR A 17 -9.76 -21.31 0.04
C THR A 17 -10.01 -20.61 -1.29
N THR A 18 -11.25 -20.53 -1.76
CA THR A 18 -11.69 -19.77 -2.94
C THR A 18 -11.77 -18.26 -2.66
N ALA A 19 -12.15 -17.86 -1.44
CA ALA A 19 -12.09 -16.47 -1.01
C ALA A 19 -10.64 -16.02 -0.74
N ILE A 20 -9.75 -16.96 -0.42
CA ILE A 20 -8.29 -16.78 -0.33
C ILE A 20 -7.61 -17.07 -1.69
N MET A 21 -8.36 -17.52 -2.74
CA MET A 21 -7.78 -17.88 -4.04
C MET A 21 -7.20 -16.64 -4.70
N ARG A 22 -5.87 -16.56 -4.67
CA ARG A 22 -5.07 -15.59 -5.40
C ARG A 22 -5.17 -15.74 -6.92
N PHE A 23 -5.59 -16.92 -7.39
CA PHE A 23 -5.70 -17.25 -8.80
C PHE A 23 -7.17 -17.42 -9.18
N PRO A 24 -7.62 -16.84 -10.31
CA PRO A 24 -9.01 -16.98 -10.75
C PRO A 24 -9.34 -18.45 -11.03
N PRO A 25 -10.61 -18.88 -10.87
CA PRO A 25 -11.03 -20.25 -11.17
C PRO A 25 -10.56 -20.68 -12.57
N PRO A 26 -10.17 -21.96 -12.77
CA PRO A 26 -9.64 -22.43 -14.04
C PRO A 26 -10.63 -22.23 -15.20
N GLU A 27 -11.94 -22.27 -14.92
CA GLU A 27 -13.00 -21.96 -15.88
C GLU A 27 -12.90 -20.53 -16.43
N VAL A 28 -12.53 -19.56 -15.57
CA VAL A 28 -12.34 -18.16 -15.95
C VAL A 28 -11.03 -17.97 -16.72
N GLN A 29 -9.98 -18.72 -16.37
CA GLN A 29 -8.73 -18.67 -17.12
C GLN A 29 -8.89 -19.23 -18.53
N ALA A 30 -9.74 -20.24 -18.69
CA ALA A 30 -10.04 -20.84 -19.99
C ALA A 30 -10.89 -19.92 -20.89
N SER A 31 -11.65 -18.99 -20.32
CA SER A 31 -12.44 -18.02 -21.09
C SER A 31 -11.64 -16.79 -21.55
N TRP A 32 -10.36 -16.67 -21.16
CA TRP A 32 -9.51 -15.54 -21.55
C TRP A 32 -9.17 -15.56 -23.05
N PRO A 33 -9.04 -14.37 -23.68
CA PRO A 33 -8.59 -14.27 -25.06
C PRO A 33 -7.15 -14.77 -25.20
N LYS A 34 -6.77 -15.16 -26.42
CA LYS A 34 -5.42 -15.64 -26.72
C LYS A 34 -4.38 -14.56 -26.34
N PRO A 35 -3.38 -14.88 -25.49
CA PRO A 35 -2.34 -13.94 -25.11
C PRO A 35 -1.60 -13.34 -26.31
N ASN A 36 -1.43 -12.03 -26.31
CA ASN A 36 -0.58 -11.30 -27.24
C ASN A 36 0.67 -10.77 -26.53
N TYR A 37 1.75 -11.55 -26.57
CA TYR A 37 3.03 -11.17 -25.97
C TYR A 37 3.87 -10.20 -26.82
N VAL A 38 3.50 -9.97 -28.09
CA VAL A 38 4.30 -9.20 -29.05
C VAL A 38 3.89 -7.72 -29.04
N ASP A 39 2.59 -7.45 -29.09
CA ASP A 39 2.05 -6.08 -29.06
C ASP A 39 0.78 -6.00 -28.17
N PRO A 40 0.94 -6.08 -26.84
CA PRO A 40 -0.18 -6.09 -25.92
C PRO A 40 -0.88 -4.73 -25.88
N GLU A 41 -2.21 -4.74 -25.73
CA GLU A 41 -2.98 -3.51 -25.53
C GLU A 41 -2.61 -2.88 -24.16
N ARG A 42 -2.07 -1.67 -24.21
CA ARG A 42 -1.64 -0.92 -23.03
C ARG A 42 -2.73 0.07 -22.61
N ARG A 43 -3.00 0.14 -21.31
CA ARG A 43 -3.93 1.11 -20.69
C ARG A 43 -3.40 2.55 -20.69
N GLY A 44 -2.26 2.80 -21.33
CA GLY A 44 -1.67 4.12 -21.55
C GLY A 44 -0.95 4.72 -20.35
N HIS A 45 -0.53 5.98 -20.49
CA HIS A 45 0.34 6.67 -19.52
C HIS A 45 -0.41 7.38 -18.38
N ALA A 46 -1.73 7.25 -18.30
CA ALA A 46 -2.56 7.96 -17.32
C ALA A 46 -2.10 7.73 -15.87
N SER A 47 -1.77 6.49 -15.52
CA SER A 47 -1.29 6.13 -14.18
C SER A 47 0.03 6.83 -13.82
N VAL A 48 0.95 6.98 -14.77
CA VAL A 48 2.23 7.67 -14.54
C VAL A 48 2.03 9.17 -14.36
N ILE A 49 1.16 9.77 -15.17
CA ILE A 49 0.85 11.20 -15.10
C ILE A 49 0.23 11.55 -13.75
N VAL A 50 -0.79 10.81 -13.33
CA VAL A 50 -1.48 11.05 -12.04
C VAL A 50 -0.51 10.92 -10.87
N GLN A 51 0.29 9.85 -10.83
CA GLN A 51 1.28 9.65 -9.77
C GLN A 51 2.33 10.76 -9.73
N SER A 52 2.79 11.23 -10.89
CA SER A 52 3.77 12.32 -11.00
C SER A 52 3.21 13.63 -10.44
N ILE A 53 1.95 13.95 -10.71
CA ILE A 53 1.29 15.15 -10.18
C ILE A 53 1.12 15.02 -8.65
N LEU A 54 0.65 13.87 -8.17
CA LEU A 54 0.43 13.65 -6.74
C LEU A 54 1.72 13.69 -5.93
N VAL A 55 2.80 13.09 -6.42
CA VAL A 55 4.10 13.14 -5.72
C VAL A 55 4.69 14.55 -5.72
N PHE A 56 4.49 15.32 -6.79
CA PHE A 56 4.90 16.73 -6.85
C PHE A 56 4.15 17.56 -5.79
N LEU A 57 2.83 17.41 -5.71
CA LEU A 57 2.01 18.11 -4.70
C LEU A 57 2.37 17.67 -3.28
N ALA A 58 2.55 16.37 -3.05
CA ALA A 58 2.97 15.85 -1.75
C ALA A 58 4.33 16.43 -1.32
N THR A 59 5.29 16.48 -2.26
CA THR A 59 6.61 17.10 -2.03
C THR A 59 6.44 18.56 -1.63
N LEU A 60 5.71 19.35 -2.42
CA LEU A 60 5.48 20.76 -2.12
C LEU A 60 4.89 20.97 -0.72
N ILE A 61 3.89 20.18 -0.32
CA ILE A 61 3.26 20.27 1.00
C ILE A 61 4.25 19.95 2.12
N VAL A 62 5.05 18.89 1.98
CA VAL A 62 6.04 18.49 3.01
C VAL A 62 7.10 19.57 3.18
N PHE A 63 7.64 20.12 2.08
CA PHE A 63 8.63 21.18 2.15
C PHE A 63 8.06 22.48 2.72
N ILE A 64 6.83 22.87 2.36
CA ILE A 64 6.15 24.02 2.97
C ILE A 64 5.98 23.81 4.47
N ARG A 65 5.58 22.60 4.91
CA ARG A 65 5.42 22.27 6.33
C ARG A 65 6.74 22.41 7.09
N LEU A 66 7.83 21.85 6.55
CA LEU A 66 9.17 21.96 7.14
C LEU A 66 9.66 23.41 7.18
N TYR A 67 9.45 24.17 6.09
CA TYR A 67 9.82 25.58 6.03
C TYR A 67 9.06 26.42 7.06
N ALA A 68 7.74 26.24 7.17
CA ALA A 68 6.92 26.97 8.14
C ALA A 68 7.37 26.70 9.58
N ARG A 69 7.67 25.44 9.91
CA ARG A 69 8.15 25.03 11.24
C ARG A 69 9.52 25.62 11.58
N LEU A 70 10.48 25.49 10.67
CA LEU A 70 11.86 25.90 10.89
C LEU A 70 12.01 27.42 10.92
N PHE A 71 11.39 28.11 9.96
CA PHE A 71 11.63 29.55 9.76
C PHE A 71 10.53 30.44 10.33
N MET A 72 9.25 30.04 10.24
CA MET A 72 8.15 30.90 10.71
C MET A 72 7.89 30.70 12.21
N THR A 73 7.66 29.46 12.66
CA THR A 73 7.32 29.20 14.07
C THR A 73 8.56 29.12 14.97
N LYS A 74 9.75 28.87 14.40
CA LYS A 74 11.02 28.68 15.14
C LYS A 74 10.91 27.66 16.29
N ALA A 75 9.99 26.70 16.16
CA ALA A 75 9.59 25.80 17.24
C ALA A 75 10.50 24.56 17.40
N GLY A 76 11.64 24.54 16.69
CA GLY A 76 12.54 23.39 16.56
C GLY A 76 11.97 22.27 15.68
N LEU A 77 12.80 21.27 15.36
CA LEU A 77 12.36 20.04 14.69
C LEU A 77 11.60 19.15 15.69
N GLY A 78 10.29 18.99 15.48
CA GLY A 78 9.49 18.04 16.24
C GLY A 78 9.66 16.61 15.73
N LEU A 79 9.30 15.62 16.57
CA LEU A 79 9.19 14.23 16.12
C LEU A 79 8.18 14.09 14.98
N ASP A 80 7.14 14.93 14.92
CA ASP A 80 6.17 14.95 13.82
C ASP A 80 6.82 15.31 12.47
N ASP A 81 7.76 16.26 12.47
CA ASP A 81 8.44 16.75 11.28
C ASP A 81 9.44 15.73 10.73
N ILE A 82 10.11 14.97 11.62
CA ILE A 82 10.99 13.87 11.22
C ILE A 82 10.16 12.74 10.60
N LEU A 83 9.03 12.36 11.23
CA LEU A 83 8.20 11.27 10.75
C LEU A 83 7.57 11.56 9.39
N ILE A 84 7.13 12.81 9.14
CA ILE A 84 6.58 13.17 7.83
C ILE A 84 7.67 13.19 6.75
N PHE A 85 8.89 13.61 7.08
CA PHE A 85 10.00 13.59 6.14
C PHE A 85 10.42 12.15 5.79
N ILE A 86 10.49 11.27 6.78
CA ILE A 86 10.74 9.83 6.55
C ILE A 86 9.62 9.23 5.69
N SER A 87 8.35 9.55 5.98
CA SER A 87 7.20 9.12 5.16
C SER A 87 7.34 9.56 3.71
N TRP A 88 7.79 10.80 3.47
CA TRP A 88 8.04 11.31 2.13
C TRP A 88 9.13 10.54 1.38
N ILE A 89 10.22 10.13 2.05
CA ILE A 89 11.24 9.27 1.42
C ILE A 89 10.63 7.93 0.96
N PHE A 90 9.77 7.33 1.78
CA PHE A 90 9.10 6.08 1.42
C PHE A 90 8.11 6.26 0.27
N VAL A 91 7.37 7.38 0.19
CA VAL A 91 6.46 7.65 -0.93
C VAL A 91 7.21 7.86 -2.25
N MET A 92 8.41 8.45 -2.20
CA MET A 92 9.30 8.55 -3.36
C MET A 92 9.73 7.17 -3.84
N GLY A 93 10.09 6.28 -2.91
CA GLY A 93 10.40 4.88 -3.22
C GLY A 93 9.21 4.14 -3.86
N LEU A 94 8.00 4.33 -3.32
CA LEU A 94 6.77 3.75 -3.87
C LEU A 94 6.50 4.24 -5.30
N THR A 95 6.65 5.55 -5.54
CA THR A 95 6.43 6.12 -6.87
C THR A 95 7.44 5.56 -7.87
N ALA A 96 8.71 5.43 -7.46
CA ALA A 96 9.75 4.83 -8.28
C ALA A 96 9.47 3.35 -8.60
N SER A 97 9.00 2.57 -7.62
CA SER A 97 8.68 1.15 -7.82
C SER A 97 7.53 0.97 -8.81
N VAL A 98 6.48 1.80 -8.73
CA VAL A 98 5.35 1.73 -9.66
C VAL A 98 5.75 2.15 -11.08
N ILE A 99 6.56 3.21 -11.23
CA ILE A 99 7.06 3.63 -12.55
C ILE A 99 7.89 2.51 -13.19
N MET A 100 8.76 1.85 -12.41
CA MET A 100 9.53 0.70 -12.87
C MET A 100 8.61 -0.46 -13.27
N ALA A 101 7.57 -0.72 -12.47
CA ALA A 101 6.59 -1.78 -12.73
C ALA A 101 5.84 -1.58 -14.06
N ILE A 102 5.44 -0.34 -14.36
CA ILE A 102 4.76 0.00 -15.61
C ILE A 102 5.72 -0.13 -16.81
N LYS A 103 6.95 0.40 -16.69
CA LYS A 103 7.90 0.42 -17.82
C LYS A 103 8.45 -0.96 -18.19
N GLN A 104 8.68 -1.82 -17.20
CA GLN A 104 9.45 -3.06 -17.40
C GLN A 104 8.64 -4.33 -17.13
N TYR A 105 7.56 -4.26 -16.34
CA TYR A 105 6.88 -5.46 -15.83
C TYR A 105 5.38 -5.49 -16.14
N GLY A 106 4.95 -4.67 -17.11
CA GLY A 106 3.62 -4.76 -17.73
C GLY A 106 2.46 -4.50 -16.76
N TRP A 107 2.59 -3.54 -15.84
CA TRP A 107 1.47 -3.14 -14.98
C TRP A 107 0.37 -2.36 -15.72
N ASP A 108 0.62 -2.00 -16.97
CA ASP A 108 -0.28 -1.33 -17.90
C ASP A 108 -0.97 -2.27 -18.90
N ILE A 109 -0.69 -3.58 -18.87
CA ILE A 109 -1.27 -4.59 -19.77
C ILE A 109 -2.15 -5.60 -19.01
N HIS A 110 -2.93 -6.38 -19.74
CA HIS A 110 -3.75 -7.43 -19.14
C HIS A 110 -2.94 -8.63 -18.64
N ILE A 111 -3.47 -9.33 -17.63
CA ILE A 111 -2.76 -10.44 -16.95
C ILE A 111 -2.43 -11.60 -17.89
N TRP A 112 -3.28 -11.85 -18.89
CA TRP A 112 -3.07 -12.91 -19.87
C TRP A 112 -1.96 -12.56 -20.86
N ASP A 113 -1.76 -11.27 -21.17
CA ASP A 113 -0.73 -10.76 -22.08
C ASP A 113 0.66 -10.62 -21.42
N LEU A 114 0.75 -10.79 -20.09
CA LEU A 114 2.00 -10.69 -19.36
C LEU A 114 2.84 -11.97 -19.52
N PRO A 115 4.07 -11.91 -20.05
CA PRO A 115 4.94 -13.06 -20.21
C PRO A 115 5.18 -13.80 -18.88
N PRO A 116 5.17 -15.14 -18.87
CA PRO A 116 5.34 -15.91 -17.62
C PRO A 116 6.62 -15.58 -16.85
N ALA A 117 7.71 -15.23 -17.55
CA ALA A 117 8.98 -14.81 -16.95
C ALA A 117 8.84 -13.54 -16.10
N ASP A 118 8.05 -12.57 -16.57
CA ASP A 118 7.88 -11.27 -15.92
C ASP A 118 6.86 -11.33 -14.78
N ARG A 119 5.97 -12.33 -14.76
CA ARG A 119 4.95 -12.50 -13.70
C ARG A 119 5.57 -12.61 -12.31
N VAL A 120 6.68 -13.33 -12.18
CA VAL A 120 7.37 -13.50 -10.89
C VAL A 120 7.98 -12.18 -10.44
N MET A 121 8.64 -11.44 -11.33
CA MET A 121 9.27 -10.18 -10.98
C MET A 121 8.24 -9.08 -10.70
N SER A 122 7.21 -8.97 -11.54
CA SER A 122 6.05 -8.10 -11.35
C SER A 122 5.44 -8.30 -9.95
N ARG A 123 5.34 -9.55 -9.51
CA ARG A 123 4.84 -9.88 -8.17
C ARG A 123 5.77 -9.43 -7.05
N LYS A 124 7.09 -9.60 -7.20
CA LYS A 124 8.07 -9.11 -6.21
C LYS A 124 7.97 -7.60 -6.06
N ILE A 125 7.80 -6.87 -7.16
CA ILE A 125 7.64 -5.41 -7.15
C ILE A 125 6.31 -5.01 -6.50
N ALA A 126 5.24 -5.78 -6.73
CA ALA A 126 3.96 -5.55 -6.05
C ALA A 126 4.11 -5.69 -4.53
N TRP A 127 4.83 -6.71 -4.07
CA TRP A 127 5.10 -6.92 -2.64
C TRP A 127 5.92 -5.78 -2.03
N VAL A 128 7.01 -5.36 -2.70
CA VAL A 128 7.81 -4.20 -2.27
C VAL A 128 6.95 -2.93 -2.21
N SER A 129 6.15 -2.68 -3.25
CA SER A 129 5.26 -1.51 -3.30
C SER A 129 4.22 -1.53 -2.18
N MET A 130 3.72 -2.71 -1.81
CA MET A 130 2.76 -2.84 -0.71
C MET A 130 3.41 -2.50 0.65
N ILE A 131 4.65 -2.94 0.89
CA ILE A 131 5.41 -2.56 2.09
C ILE A 131 5.62 -1.05 2.14
N LEU A 132 6.12 -0.45 1.04
CA LEU A 132 6.37 0.99 0.98
C LEU A 132 5.08 1.79 1.22
N TYR A 133 3.96 1.35 0.65
CA TYR A 133 2.66 1.96 0.85
C TYR A 133 2.19 1.89 2.30
N ILE A 134 2.21 0.71 2.93
CA ILE A 134 1.77 0.59 4.32
C ILE A 134 2.66 1.42 5.25
N THR A 135 3.98 1.38 5.08
CA THR A 135 4.92 2.14 5.93
C THR A 135 4.69 3.64 5.78
N THR A 136 4.54 4.14 4.56
CA THR A 136 4.21 5.55 4.28
C THR A 136 2.88 5.95 4.95
N ALA A 137 1.82 5.17 4.74
CA ALA A 137 0.50 5.50 5.25
C ALA A 137 0.46 5.57 6.79
N GLN A 138 1.17 4.66 7.48
CA GLN A 138 1.21 4.64 8.94
C GLN A 138 2.10 5.75 9.51
N LEU A 139 3.25 6.04 8.89
CA LEU A 139 4.11 7.15 9.31
C LEU A 139 3.41 8.51 9.16
N THR A 140 2.65 8.71 8.07
CA THR A 140 1.86 9.93 7.88
C THR A 140 0.79 10.09 8.96
N LYS A 141 0.05 9.03 9.28
CA LYS A 141 -0.93 9.04 10.38
C LYS A 141 -0.25 9.33 11.72
N ALA A 142 0.85 8.65 12.01
CA ALA A 142 1.61 8.85 13.26
C ALA A 142 2.11 10.29 13.42
N SER A 143 2.63 10.91 12.34
CA SER A 143 3.05 12.32 12.34
C SER A 143 1.89 13.26 12.70
N ILE A 144 0.71 13.05 12.11
CA ILE A 144 -0.48 13.86 12.39
C ILE A 144 -0.95 13.67 13.85
N LEU A 145 -0.95 12.44 14.36
CA LEU A 145 -1.38 12.16 15.73
C LEU A 145 -0.42 12.76 16.76
N ILE A 146 0.89 12.67 16.53
CA ILE A 146 1.91 13.29 17.40
C ILE A 146 1.78 14.82 17.36
N PHE A 147 1.48 15.39 16.18
CA PHE A 147 1.16 16.80 16.04
C PHE A 147 -0.05 17.20 16.90
N TYR A 148 -1.13 16.40 16.89
CA TYR A 148 -2.28 16.65 17.75
C TYR A 148 -1.94 16.57 19.24
N LEU A 149 -1.15 15.58 19.67
CA LEU A 149 -0.72 15.48 21.08
C LEU A 149 0.06 16.71 21.57
N ARG A 150 0.70 17.45 20.67
CA ARG A 150 1.43 18.68 21.00
C ARG A 150 0.50 19.90 21.16
N ILE A 151 -0.65 19.91 20.48
CA ILE A 151 -1.59 21.05 20.47
C ILE A 151 -2.71 20.89 21.49
N LEU A 152 -3.16 19.65 21.71
CA LEU A 152 -4.28 19.36 22.61
C LEU A 152 -3.91 19.68 24.05
N VAL A 153 -4.81 20.38 24.74
CA VAL A 153 -4.68 20.74 26.16
C VAL A 153 -5.60 19.87 27.05
N ALA A 154 -6.73 19.40 26.51
CA ALA A 154 -7.69 18.59 27.24
C ALA A 154 -7.18 17.16 27.45
N THR A 155 -7.27 16.65 28.69
CA THR A 155 -6.76 15.33 29.06
C THR A 155 -7.49 14.19 28.33
N THR A 156 -8.80 14.33 28.12
CA THR A 156 -9.60 13.36 27.36
C THR A 156 -9.11 13.22 25.91
N ASP A 157 -8.90 14.34 25.22
CA ASP A 157 -8.45 14.33 23.82
C ASP A 157 -7.03 13.79 23.67
N ILE A 158 -6.16 14.06 24.65
CA ILE A 158 -4.81 13.48 24.72
C ILE A 158 -4.89 11.96 24.89
N ILE A 159 -5.76 11.45 25.77
CA ILE A 159 -5.95 10.01 25.97
C ILE A 159 -6.47 9.36 24.69
N ILE A 160 -7.52 9.93 24.08
CA ILE A 160 -8.08 9.42 22.81
C ILE A 160 -7.00 9.35 21.74
N THR A 161 -6.22 10.42 21.57
CA THR A 161 -5.16 10.47 20.56
C THR A 161 -4.06 9.44 20.80
N LYS A 162 -3.67 9.20 22.07
CA LYS A 162 -2.72 8.13 22.44
C LYS A 162 -3.27 6.74 22.12
N VAL A 163 -4.55 6.50 22.42
CA VAL A 163 -5.22 5.23 22.09
C VAL A 163 -5.29 5.04 20.58
N THR A 164 -5.65 6.07 19.80
CA THR A 164 -5.65 6.00 18.34
C THR A 164 -4.23 5.73 17.81
N LEU A 165 -3.19 6.34 18.39
CA LEU A 165 -1.81 6.10 17.99
C LEU A 165 -1.39 4.65 18.25
N ALA A 166 -1.80 4.07 19.38
CA ALA A 166 -1.57 2.67 19.69
C ALA A 166 -2.30 1.74 18.71
N ILE A 167 -3.55 2.04 18.35
CA ILE A 167 -4.32 1.27 17.36
C ILE A 167 -3.65 1.33 15.97
N VAL A 168 -3.20 2.51 15.54
CA VAL A 168 -2.48 2.71 14.27
C VAL A 168 -1.18 1.90 14.26
N GLY A 169 -0.42 1.92 15.37
CA GLY A 169 0.79 1.10 15.53
C GLY A 169 0.51 -0.40 15.53
N ALA A 170 -0.54 -0.85 16.21
CA ALA A 170 -0.95 -2.26 16.23
C ALA A 170 -1.40 -2.74 14.84
N TYR A 171 -2.18 -1.91 14.13
CA TYR A 171 -2.57 -2.18 12.75
C TYR A 171 -1.35 -2.27 11.83
N TYR A 172 -0.36 -1.40 11.98
CA TYR A 172 0.89 -1.47 11.22
C TYR A 172 1.62 -2.80 11.47
N ALA A 173 1.81 -3.18 12.73
CA ALA A 173 2.46 -4.43 13.10
C ALA A 173 1.71 -5.64 12.53
N ALA A 174 0.38 -5.67 12.64
CA ALA A 174 -0.45 -6.72 12.07
C ALA A 174 -0.33 -6.78 10.53
N ALA A 175 -0.45 -5.64 9.85
CA ALA A 175 -0.35 -5.58 8.39
C ALA A 175 1.05 -5.99 7.90
N PHE A 176 2.10 -5.57 8.61
CA PHE A 176 3.46 -5.97 8.32
C PHE A 176 3.62 -7.49 8.47
N LEU A 177 3.19 -8.06 9.61
CA LEU A 177 3.22 -9.52 9.82
C LEU A 177 2.45 -10.27 8.73
N LEU A 178 1.25 -9.83 8.37
CA LEU A 178 0.46 -10.44 7.30
C LEU A 178 1.20 -10.42 5.95
N LEU A 179 1.89 -9.33 5.60
CA LEU A 179 2.66 -9.26 4.35
C LEU A 179 3.85 -10.21 4.32
N PHE A 180 4.49 -10.46 5.46
CA PHE A 180 5.54 -11.47 5.57
C PHE A 180 4.98 -12.89 5.53
N LEU A 181 3.82 -13.12 6.15
CA LEU A 181 3.13 -14.42 6.10
C LEU A 181 2.55 -14.74 4.71
N GLN A 182 2.22 -13.73 3.90
CA GLN A 182 1.82 -13.86 2.50
C GLN A 182 2.95 -14.32 1.57
N CYS A 183 4.21 -14.26 2.01
CA CYS A 183 5.37 -14.79 1.27
C CYS A 183 5.56 -16.31 1.45
N ARG A 184 4.47 -17.05 1.68
CA ARG A 184 4.41 -18.51 1.62
C ARG A 184 3.65 -18.96 0.37
#